data_AF-A0A3Q9IPR8-F1
#
_entry.id   AF-A0A3Q9IPR8-F1
#
_cell.length_a   1.000
_cell.length_b   1.000
_cell.length_c   1.000
_cell.angle_alpha   90.00
_cell.angle_beta   90.00
_cell.angle_gamma   90.00
#
_symmetry.space_group_name_H-M   'P 1'
#
loop_
_entity.id
_entity.type
_entity.pdbx_description
1 polymer ?
#
loop_
_entity_poly.entity_id
_entity_poly.type
_entity_poly.pdbx_seq_one_letter_code
_entity_poly.pdbx_strand_id
1 'polypeptide(L)'
;MKFFVFLLFTCATIACSNSKRIVENLRWEETSVSHFMDERDGYKGVSLLYLSSVFWLDMDAKGYKKTLSVLNYSLENSKPIKVGLKKVNDKIEIVAAKKINTK
;
A
#
# COMPACT_ATOMS: atom_id res chain seq x y z
N MET A 1 -19.16 52.83 -22.77
CA MET A 1 -19.69 51.57 -22.19
C MET A 1 -19.45 50.43 -23.17
N LYS A 2 -18.47 49.55 -22.89
CA LYS A 2 -18.28 48.20 -23.50
C LYS A 2 -16.89 47.65 -23.13
N PHE A 3 -16.62 47.43 -21.84
CA PHE A 3 -15.42 46.70 -21.38
C PHE A 3 -15.69 45.96 -20.05
N PHE A 4 -16.90 45.40 -19.89
CA PHE A 4 -17.33 44.78 -18.63
C PHE A 4 -17.85 43.35 -18.77
N VAL A 5 -17.50 42.66 -19.86
CA VAL A 5 -18.02 41.30 -20.14
C VAL A 5 -16.89 40.30 -20.42
N PHE A 6 -15.65 40.61 -20.06
CA PHE A 6 -14.52 39.68 -20.20
C PHE A 6 -13.96 39.14 -18.88
N LEU A 7 -14.53 39.55 -17.73
CA LEU A 7 -14.04 39.14 -16.41
C LEU A 7 -14.80 37.96 -15.76
N LEU A 8 -15.71 37.31 -16.50
CA LEU A 8 -16.51 36.18 -15.99
C LEU A 8 -16.17 34.82 -16.62
N PHE A 9 -15.23 34.77 -17.58
CA PHE A 9 -14.83 33.51 -18.23
C PHE A 9 -13.62 32.82 -17.61
N THR A 10 -12.96 33.42 -16.61
CA THR A 10 -11.71 32.88 -16.04
C THR A 10 -11.86 32.19 -14.68
N CYS A 11 -13.04 32.22 -14.05
CA CYS A 11 -13.26 31.51 -12.77
C CYS A 11 -13.83 30.09 -12.90
N ALA A 12 -14.19 29.62 -14.10
CA ALA A 12 -14.86 28.33 -14.28
C ALA A 12 -13.91 27.14 -14.52
N THR A 13 -12.59 27.33 -14.59
CA THR A 13 -11.62 26.25 -14.85
C THR A 13 -10.64 25.97 -13.70
N ILE A 14 -10.76 26.66 -12.56
CA ILE A 14 -10.00 26.36 -11.33
C ILE A 14 -10.83 25.51 -10.35
N ALA A 15 -11.92 24.90 -10.81
CA ALA A 15 -12.26 23.56 -10.32
C ALA A 15 -11.26 22.58 -10.95
N CYS A 16 -9.98 22.76 -10.59
CA CYS A 16 -8.97 21.75 -10.70
C CYS A 16 -9.62 20.48 -10.20
N SER A 17 -9.86 19.57 -11.13
CA SER A 17 -10.07 18.16 -10.89
C SER A 17 -8.78 17.58 -10.27
N ASN A 18 -8.37 18.12 -9.13
CA ASN A 18 -7.64 17.42 -8.11
C ASN A 18 -8.66 16.57 -7.35
N SER A 19 -9.36 15.69 -8.08
CA SER A 19 -9.59 14.36 -7.57
C SER A 19 -8.21 13.72 -7.41
N LYS A 20 -7.45 14.19 -6.41
CA LYS A 20 -6.56 13.33 -5.65
C LYS A 20 -7.50 12.22 -5.21
N ARG A 21 -7.51 11.13 -5.98
CA ARG A 21 -8.09 9.85 -5.59
C ARG A 21 -7.64 9.69 -4.15
N ILE A 22 -8.58 9.84 -3.24
CA ILE A 22 -8.36 9.63 -1.83
C ILE A 22 -7.80 8.22 -1.78
N VAL A 23 -6.52 8.11 -1.41
CA VAL A 23 -5.83 6.84 -1.24
C VAL A 23 -6.48 6.23 -0.02
N GLU A 24 -7.62 5.57 -0.21
CA GLU A 24 -8.37 4.98 0.89
C GLU A 24 -7.52 3.86 1.50
N ASN A 25 -6.98 4.21 2.68
CA ASN A 25 -6.35 3.42 3.72
C ASN A 25 -5.10 2.58 3.35
N LEU A 26 -4.00 3.27 3.02
CA LEU A 26 -2.67 2.72 3.29
C LEU A 26 -2.34 2.88 4.78
N ARG A 27 -2.17 1.77 5.51
CA ARG A 27 -1.78 1.72 6.92
C ARG A 27 -0.39 1.09 7.05
N TRP A 28 0.48 1.66 7.86
CA TRP A 28 1.82 1.11 8.12
C TRP A 28 1.85 0.45 9.49
N GLU A 29 2.19 -0.84 9.52
CA GLU A 29 2.27 -1.63 10.75
C GLU A 29 3.69 -2.15 10.99
N GLU A 30 4.12 -2.12 12.26
CA GLU A 30 5.33 -2.81 12.72
C GLU A 30 4.95 -4.21 13.17
N THR A 31 5.51 -5.23 12.51
CA THR A 31 5.22 -6.64 12.78
C THR A 31 6.35 -7.51 12.24
N SER A 32 6.29 -8.81 12.45
CA SER A 32 7.21 -9.79 11.89
C SER A 32 6.44 -10.80 11.04
N VAL A 33 7.07 -11.38 10.02
CA VAL A 33 6.46 -12.44 9.24
C VAL A 33 6.48 -13.74 10.05
N SER A 34 5.32 -14.40 10.18
CA SER A 34 5.19 -15.69 10.87
C SER A 34 5.48 -16.85 9.92
N HIS A 35 4.82 -16.87 8.77
CA HIS A 35 4.98 -17.87 7.73
C HIS A 35 4.35 -17.38 6.43
N PHE A 36 4.73 -18.01 5.31
CA PHE A 36 4.04 -17.86 4.04
C PHE A 36 2.99 -18.94 3.86
N MET A 37 1.91 -18.57 3.18
CA MET A 37 0.87 -19.51 2.77
C MET A 37 1.00 -19.84 1.28
N ASP A 38 0.16 -20.74 0.82
CA ASP A 38 0.07 -21.11 -0.60
C ASP A 38 -0.32 -19.91 -1.47
N GLU A 39 0.08 -19.99 -2.73
CA GLU A 39 -0.27 -19.01 -3.74
C GLU A 39 -1.72 -19.23 -4.19
N ARG A 40 -2.45 -18.13 -4.37
CA ARG A 40 -3.84 -18.15 -4.85
C ARG A 40 -4.08 -16.96 -5.76
N ASP A 41 -4.58 -17.22 -6.97
CA ASP A 41 -5.03 -16.20 -7.93
C ASP A 41 -4.00 -15.09 -8.22
N GLY A 42 -2.71 -15.44 -8.30
CA GLY A 42 -1.62 -14.47 -8.53
C GLY A 42 -1.13 -13.74 -7.27
N TYR A 43 -1.57 -14.17 -6.08
CA TYR A 43 -1.15 -13.62 -4.80
C TYR A 43 -0.40 -14.65 -3.96
N LYS A 44 0.62 -14.17 -3.25
CA LYS A 44 1.28 -14.91 -2.17
C LYS A 44 0.62 -14.57 -0.84
N GLY A 45 0.08 -15.56 -0.14
CA GLY A 45 -0.44 -15.36 1.21
C GLY A 45 0.67 -15.19 2.24
N VAL A 46 0.52 -14.24 3.16
CA VAL A 46 1.50 -13.87 4.19
C VAL A 46 0.80 -13.77 5.54
N SER A 47 1.27 -14.54 6.52
CA SER A 47 0.85 -14.42 7.92
C SER A 47 1.82 -13.51 8.66
N LEU A 48 1.27 -12.53 9.39
CA LEU A 48 2.02 -11.55 10.16
C LEU A 48 1.76 -11.77 11.66
N LEU A 49 2.83 -11.73 12.47
CA LEU A 49 2.76 -11.87 13.91
C LEU A 49 1.85 -10.80 14.53
N TYR A 50 1.06 -11.20 15.52
CA TYR A 50 0.10 -10.34 16.24
C TYR A 50 -1.08 -9.82 15.41
N LEU A 51 -1.22 -10.26 14.16
CA LEU A 51 -2.36 -9.93 13.30
C LEU A 51 -3.13 -11.21 12.97
N SER A 52 -4.43 -11.22 13.28
CA SER A 52 -5.31 -12.39 13.11
C SER A 52 -5.79 -12.64 11.68
N SER A 53 -5.22 -11.95 10.69
CA SER A 53 -5.67 -11.96 9.30
C SER A 53 -4.59 -12.50 8.36
N VAL A 54 -5.02 -13.07 7.24
CA VAL A 54 -4.13 -13.36 6.11
C VAL A 54 -3.98 -12.09 5.27
N PHE A 55 -2.73 -11.75 4.95
CA PHE A 55 -2.40 -10.62 4.09
C PHE A 55 -1.89 -11.12 2.75
N TRP A 56 -2.23 -10.42 1.68
CA TRP A 56 -1.96 -10.88 0.33
C TRP A 56 -0.90 -10.02 -0.34
N LEU A 57 0.12 -10.64 -0.91
CA LEU A 57 1.13 -9.96 -1.70
C LEU A 57 0.89 -10.28 -3.18
N ASP A 58 0.47 -9.27 -3.94
CA ASP A 58 0.31 -9.35 -5.39
C ASP A 58 1.67 -9.64 -6.06
N MET A 59 1.75 -10.74 -6.80
CA MET A 59 2.98 -11.19 -7.47
C MET A 59 3.33 -10.36 -8.71
N ASP A 60 2.34 -9.68 -9.30
CA ASP A 60 2.49 -8.83 -10.48
C ASP A 60 2.71 -7.35 -10.09
N ALA A 61 2.55 -7.00 -8.81
CA ALA A 61 2.71 -5.63 -8.34
C ALA A 61 4.14 -5.10 -8.57
N LYS A 62 4.21 -3.82 -8.97
CA LYS A 62 5.47 -3.10 -9.10
C LYS A 62 6.17 -3.02 -7.74
N GLY A 63 7.26 -3.77 -7.60
CA GLY A 63 8.02 -3.86 -6.35
C GLY A 63 7.87 -5.17 -5.60
N TYR A 64 7.11 -6.14 -6.12
CA TYR A 64 6.94 -7.48 -5.56
C TYR A 64 8.25 -8.09 -5.04
N LYS A 65 9.27 -8.23 -5.91
CA LYS A 65 10.57 -8.82 -5.52
C LYS A 65 11.24 -8.11 -4.34
N LYS A 66 11.14 -6.79 -4.28
CA LYS A 66 11.70 -5.98 -3.18
C LYS A 66 10.93 -6.20 -1.89
N THR A 67 9.61 -6.17 -1.96
CA THR A 67 8.73 -6.43 -0.81
C THR A 67 8.95 -7.85 -0.29
N LEU A 68 8.93 -8.85 -1.17
CA LEU A 68 9.17 -10.25 -0.83
C LEU A 68 10.54 -10.45 -0.17
N SER A 69 11.60 -9.82 -0.67
CA SER A 69 12.93 -9.91 -0.06
C SER A 69 12.95 -9.41 1.40
N VAL A 70 12.19 -8.36 1.72
CA VAL A 70 12.09 -7.86 3.10
C VAL A 70 11.23 -8.78 3.97
N LEU A 71 10.17 -9.36 3.42
CA LEU A 71 9.34 -10.34 4.12
C LEU A 71 10.13 -11.63 4.44
N ASN A 72 10.90 -12.15 3.48
CA ASN A 72 11.80 -13.29 3.67
C ASN A 72 12.84 -12.99 4.75
N TYR A 73 13.47 -11.80 4.69
CA TYR A 73 14.40 -11.36 5.72
C TYR A 73 13.76 -11.40 7.12
N SER A 74 12.52 -10.89 7.26
CA SER A 74 11.79 -10.91 8.54
C SER A 74 11.56 -12.34 9.04
N LEU A 75 11.11 -13.23 8.15
CA LEU A 75 10.85 -14.64 8.46
C LEU A 75 12.12 -15.38 8.88
N GLU A 76 13.17 -15.31 8.07
CA GLU A 76 14.43 -16.03 8.28
C GLU A 76 15.18 -15.56 9.53
N ASN A 77 15.08 -14.28 9.86
CA ASN A 77 15.85 -13.67 10.96
C ASN A 77 15.00 -13.41 12.21
N SER A 78 13.70 -13.73 12.16
CA SER A 78 12.73 -13.38 13.21
C SER A 78 12.77 -11.89 13.61
N LYS A 79 12.97 -11.01 12.63
CA LYS A 79 13.13 -9.55 12.85
C LYS A 79 11.88 -8.78 12.48
N PRO A 80 11.51 -7.76 13.28
CA PRO A 80 10.38 -6.89 12.94
C PRO A 80 10.71 -6.01 11.73
N ILE A 81 9.67 -5.73 10.95
CA ILE A 81 9.66 -4.92 9.74
C ILE A 81 8.46 -3.98 9.75
N LYS A 82 8.50 -2.95 8.91
CA LYS A 82 7.33 -2.12 8.59
C LYS A 82 6.66 -2.62 7.33
N VAL A 83 5.38 -2.99 7.42
CA VAL A 83 4.56 -3.38 6.27
C VAL A 83 3.52 -2.30 5.97
N GLY A 84 3.39 -1.97 4.69
CA GLY A 84 2.32 -1.10 4.18
C GLY A 84 1.15 -1.97 3.74
N LEU A 85 0.02 -1.83 4.44
CA LEU A 85 -1.20 -2.59 4.24
C LEU A 85 -2.24 -1.71 3.56
N LYS A 86 -2.93 -2.25 2.57
CA LYS A 86 -4.02 -1.57 1.88
C LYS A 86 -5.23 -2.48 1.76
N LYS A 87 -6.42 -1.97 2.11
CA LYS A 87 -7.66 -2.71 1.84
C LYS A 87 -8.00 -2.62 0.36
N VAL A 88 -8.20 -3.76 -0.29
CA VAL A 88 -8.61 -3.86 -1.69
C VAL A 88 -9.77 -4.84 -1.75
N ASN A 89 -10.97 -4.34 -2.04
CA ASN A 89 -12.22 -5.11 -1.97
C ASN A 89 -12.39 -5.80 -0.59
N ASP A 90 -12.43 -7.13 -0.59
CA ASP A 90 -12.61 -8.03 0.55
C ASP A 90 -11.29 -8.50 1.19
N LYS A 91 -10.14 -8.11 0.63
CA LYS A 91 -8.81 -8.52 1.11
C LYS A 91 -7.95 -7.35 1.59
N ILE A 92 -6.91 -7.68 2.35
CA ILE A 92 -5.87 -6.74 2.76
C ILE A 92 -4.57 -7.13 2.06
N GLU A 93 -4.03 -6.20 1.29
CA GLU A 93 -2.82 -6.39 0.50
C GLU A 93 -1.60 -5.77 1.17
N ILE A 94 -0.45 -6.43 1.06
CA ILE A 94 0.86 -5.87 1.39
C ILE A 94 1.37 -5.16 0.13
N VAL A 95 1.42 -3.83 0.16
CA VAL A 95 1.88 -3.02 -0.98
C VAL A 95 3.36 -2.64 -0.90
N ALA A 96 3.95 -2.72 0.29
CA ALA A 96 5.36 -2.43 0.51
C ALA A 96 5.85 -3.01 1.85
N ALA A 97 7.15 -3.28 1.96
CA ALA A 97 7.80 -3.63 3.22
C ALA A 97 9.16 -2.94 3.36
N LYS A 98 9.56 -2.60 4.60
CA LYS A 98 10.84 -1.96 4.92
C LYS A 98 11.44 -2.57 6.18
N LYS A 99 12.76 -2.80 6.17
CA LYS A 99 13.50 -3.19 7.38
C LYS A 99 13.47 -2.07 8.40
N ILE A 100 13.37 -2.41 9.68
CA ILE A 100 13.56 -1.46 10.78
C ILE A 100 15.04 -1.48 11.14
N ASN A 101 15.74 -0.36 10.94
CA ASN A 101 17.09 -0.22 11.44
C ASN A 101 17.01 0.07 12.94
N THR A 102 17.13 -0.96 13.76
CA THR A 102 17.46 -0.78 15.18
C THR A 102 18.92 -0.37 15.25
N LYS A 103 19.17 0.89 15.65
CA LYS A 103 20.51 1.38 15.98
C LYS A 103 21.10 0.62 17.17
#